data_AF-A0A9P3IWI6-F1
#
_entry.id   AF-A0A9P3IWI6-F1
#
_cell.length_a   1.000
_cell.length_b   1.000
_cell.length_c   1.000
_cell.angle_alpha   90.00
_cell.angle_beta   90.00
_cell.angle_gamma   90.00
#
_symmetry.space_group_name_H-M   'P 1'
#
loop_
_entity.id
_entity.type
_entity.pdbx_description
1 polymer ?
#
loop_
_entity_poly.entity_id
_entity_poly.type
_entity_poly.pdbx_seq_one_letter_code
_entity_poly.pdbx_strand_id
1 'polypeptide(L)'
;MASDKPLSTGGTAASGLSDVPGEAKTMTTRVMETGASTVQQFRPIRQIGQHLCAFHYYASDMSRQVEAHHYCSHVNEDVHQCLVYDSDQPSARLIGVEFIVSEEVFLTLPEAEQRMWHAHEYEVKSGLLFMPGLPAIAEQPIMAKLVKTFGKTWHFWQFDRGDALPLGVPQLMGAFFADGQLKPELPRVEQRYGVQMEERRKMRADLKGPERAVDQLAEQIKRGMGLETELKECALPGKEGPGVGGVGVAGMAAAGKEHVGQVGRKTTGSDPTARIGG
;
A
#
# COMPACT_ATOMS: atom_id res chain seq x y z
N MET A 1 -41.82 -28.24 25.92
CA MET A 1 -40.78 -27.96 26.93
C MET A 1 -39.55 -28.75 26.47
N ALA A 2 -38.77 -28.30 25.48
CA ALA A 2 -37.84 -27.17 25.50
C ALA A 2 -36.99 -27.15 26.77
N SER A 3 -35.73 -27.60 26.65
CA SER A 3 -34.60 -26.67 26.57
C SER A 3 -33.31 -27.44 26.27
N ASP A 4 -32.98 -27.50 24.98
CA ASP A 4 -31.64 -27.79 24.51
C ASP A 4 -30.70 -26.62 24.86
N LYS A 5 -29.56 -26.94 25.44
CA LYS A 5 -28.47 -26.00 25.69
C LYS A 5 -27.81 -25.66 24.34
N PRO A 6 -27.66 -24.39 23.95
CA PRO A 6 -26.91 -24.08 22.75
C PRO A 6 -25.41 -24.28 23.00
N LEU A 7 -24.81 -25.04 22.08
CA LEU A 7 -23.38 -25.15 21.88
C LEU A 7 -22.82 -23.75 21.56
N SER A 8 -21.91 -23.28 22.40
CA SER A 8 -21.19 -22.02 22.19
C SER A 8 -20.35 -22.15 20.93
N THR A 9 -20.79 -21.50 19.85
CA THR A 9 -19.98 -21.28 18.66
C THR A 9 -19.03 -20.12 18.95
N GLY A 10 -17.73 -20.43 19.01
CA GLY A 10 -16.67 -19.44 19.08
C GLY A 10 -16.72 -18.53 17.85
N GLY A 11 -17.28 -17.34 18.02
CA GLY A 11 -16.99 -16.22 17.14
C GLY A 11 -15.55 -15.80 17.37
N THR A 12 -14.76 -15.72 16.30
CA THR A 12 -13.46 -15.06 16.34
C THR A 12 -13.69 -13.61 16.77
N ALA A 13 -13.43 -13.34 18.04
CA ALA A 13 -13.42 -11.99 18.58
C ALA A 13 -12.38 -11.20 17.79
N ALA A 14 -12.78 -10.05 17.25
CA ALA A 14 -11.81 -9.04 16.83
C ALA A 14 -10.90 -8.78 18.03
N SER A 15 -9.62 -9.09 17.88
CA SER A 15 -8.64 -9.03 18.95
C SER A 15 -8.44 -7.58 19.37
N GLY A 16 -9.01 -7.18 20.51
CA GLY A 16 -8.86 -5.83 21.03
C GLY A 16 -7.44 -5.55 21.53
N LEU A 17 -7.25 -4.36 22.12
CA LEU A 17 -6.04 -3.97 22.87
C LEU A 17 -5.68 -4.94 24.01
N SER A 18 -6.58 -5.85 24.39
CA SER A 18 -6.37 -6.86 25.45
C SER A 18 -5.17 -7.78 25.19
N ASP A 19 -4.80 -7.95 23.93
CA ASP A 19 -3.78 -8.92 23.53
C ASP A 19 -2.40 -8.27 23.34
N VAL A 20 -2.32 -6.94 23.46
CA VAL A 20 -1.04 -6.21 23.40
C VAL A 20 -0.38 -6.26 24.80
N PRO A 21 0.89 -6.69 24.92
CA PRO A 21 1.54 -6.84 26.22
C PRO A 21 1.72 -5.51 26.94
N GLY A 22 1.55 -5.53 28.27
CA GLY A 22 1.74 -4.37 29.14
C GLY A 22 0.56 -4.15 30.08
N GLU A 23 0.74 -3.31 31.09
CA GLU A 23 -0.36 -2.90 31.97
C GLU A 23 -1.26 -1.88 31.28
N ALA A 24 -2.54 -1.89 31.65
CA ALA A 24 -3.47 -0.86 31.19
C ALA A 24 -3.01 0.54 31.64
N LYS A 25 -3.30 1.55 30.82
CA LYS A 25 -2.98 2.96 31.15
C LYS A 25 -3.58 3.34 32.51
N THR A 26 -2.71 3.77 33.42
CA THR A 26 -3.10 4.31 34.73
C THR A 26 -3.97 5.57 34.58
N MET A 27 -4.72 5.92 35.63
CA MET A 27 -5.46 7.19 35.65
C MET A 27 -4.54 8.41 35.47
N THR A 28 -3.33 8.36 36.03
CA THR A 28 -2.31 9.40 35.85
C THR A 28 -1.93 9.56 34.39
N THR A 29 -1.68 8.45 33.67
CA THR A 29 -1.38 8.48 32.22
C THR A 29 -2.53 9.10 31.43
N ARG A 30 -3.78 8.72 31.71
CA ARG A 30 -4.96 9.26 31.03
C ARG A 30 -5.13 10.77 31.24
N VAL A 31 -4.91 11.25 32.47
CA VAL A 31 -4.97 12.68 32.80
C VAL A 31 -3.85 13.44 32.10
N MET A 32 -2.62 12.91 32.08
CA MET A 32 -1.49 13.52 31.37
C MET A 32 -1.75 13.61 29.86
N GLU A 33 -2.25 12.54 29.24
CA GLU A 33 -2.59 12.52 27.81
C GLU A 33 -3.70 13.52 27.48
N THR A 34 -4.71 13.64 28.35
CA THR A 34 -5.81 14.62 28.19
C THR A 34 -5.32 16.06 28.35
N GLY A 35 -4.45 16.32 29.33
CA GLY A 35 -3.81 17.63 29.50
C GLY A 35 -2.98 18.00 28.28
N ALA A 36 -2.17 17.05 27.78
CA ALA A 36 -1.36 17.23 26.58
C ALA A 36 -2.23 17.49 25.34
N SER A 37 -3.30 16.72 25.14
CA SER A 37 -4.17 16.86 23.96
C SER A 37 -4.98 18.17 23.92
N THR A 38 -5.15 18.80 25.09
CA THR A 38 -5.80 20.12 25.20
C THR A 38 -4.87 21.26 24.74
N VAL A 39 -3.56 21.13 24.97
CA VAL A 39 -2.58 22.18 24.63
C VAL A 39 -1.88 21.96 23.30
N GLN A 40 -1.68 20.71 22.90
CA GLN A 40 -1.01 20.37 21.65
C GLN A 40 -1.96 20.43 20.45
N GLN A 41 -1.45 20.89 19.32
CA GLN A 41 -2.20 20.93 18.06
C GLN A 41 -1.83 19.74 17.20
N PHE A 42 -2.75 18.78 17.04
CA PHE A 42 -2.60 17.61 16.16
C PHE A 42 -2.83 17.95 14.68
N ARG A 43 -2.18 19.00 14.17
CA ARG A 43 -2.47 19.56 12.83
C ARG A 43 -2.42 18.51 11.71
N PRO A 44 -1.42 17.62 11.62
CA PRO A 44 -1.39 16.60 10.56
C PRO A 44 -2.55 15.60 10.67
N ILE A 45 -2.82 15.11 11.89
CA ILE A 45 -3.89 14.13 12.13
C ILE A 45 -5.27 14.72 11.82
N ARG A 46 -5.47 16.01 12.09
CA ARG A 46 -6.72 16.73 11.75
C ARG A 46 -6.95 16.92 10.24
N GLN A 47 -5.99 16.58 9.38
CA GLN A 47 -6.17 16.57 7.92
C GLN A 47 -6.75 15.25 7.39
N ILE A 48 -6.89 14.23 8.24
CA ILE A 48 -7.55 12.99 7.86
C ILE A 48 -9.04 13.30 7.65
N GLY A 49 -9.50 13.13 6.41
CA GLY A 49 -10.85 13.47 5.99
C GLY A 49 -11.64 12.31 5.40
N GLN A 50 -11.00 11.15 5.19
CA GLN A 50 -11.64 9.97 4.63
C GLN A 50 -11.33 8.73 5.45
N HIS A 51 -12.37 7.91 5.64
CA HIS A 51 -12.29 6.57 6.17
C HIS A 51 -12.77 5.59 5.09
N LEU A 52 -11.90 4.67 4.68
CA LEU A 52 -12.21 3.63 3.71
C LEU A 52 -11.97 2.26 4.35
N CYS A 53 -12.79 1.28 3.98
CA CYS A 53 -12.58 -0.12 4.31
C CYS A 53 -12.27 -0.87 3.01
N ALA A 54 -11.22 -1.67 3.02
CA ALA A 54 -10.79 -2.52 1.92
C ALA A 54 -10.22 -3.84 2.47
N PHE A 55 -9.68 -4.68 1.59
CA PHE A 55 -9.12 -5.98 1.96
C PHE A 55 -7.78 -6.19 1.29
N HIS A 56 -6.77 -6.53 2.07
CA HIS A 56 -5.43 -6.76 1.56
C HIS A 56 -5.07 -8.24 1.58
N TYR A 57 -4.18 -8.64 0.69
CA TYR A 57 -3.38 -9.84 0.83
C TYR A 57 -1.89 -9.52 0.92
N TYR A 58 -1.11 -10.45 1.47
CA TYR A 58 0.35 -10.33 1.50
C TYR A 58 0.93 -10.57 0.11
N ALA A 59 1.77 -9.68 -0.41
CA ALA A 59 2.30 -9.79 -1.77
C ALA A 59 3.14 -11.06 -2.01
N SER A 60 3.62 -11.71 -0.94
CA SER A 60 4.31 -13.00 -0.96
C SER A 60 3.37 -14.21 -0.76
N ASP A 61 2.16 -13.99 -0.25
CA ASP A 61 1.20 -15.04 0.10
C ASP A 61 -0.27 -14.55 0.03
N MET A 62 -0.89 -14.74 -1.14
CA MET A 62 -2.30 -14.37 -1.37
C MET A 62 -3.30 -15.14 -0.48
N SER A 63 -2.87 -16.25 0.13
CA SER A 63 -3.73 -17.01 1.03
C SER A 63 -3.91 -16.31 2.36
N ARG A 64 -3.08 -15.33 2.71
CA ARG A 64 -3.23 -14.51 3.91
C ARG A 64 -3.91 -13.20 3.55
N GLN A 65 -5.09 -12.99 4.09
CA GLN A 65 -5.98 -11.88 3.75
C GLN A 65 -6.47 -11.20 5.02
N VAL A 66 -6.57 -9.87 4.99
CA VAL A 66 -6.96 -9.06 6.14
C VAL A 66 -7.89 -7.93 5.73
N GLU A 67 -8.86 -7.61 6.60
CA GLU A 67 -9.65 -6.37 6.53
C GLU A 67 -8.72 -5.19 6.92
N ALA A 68 -8.81 -4.08 6.20
CA ALA A 68 -7.95 -2.92 6.39
C ALA A 68 -8.74 -1.62 6.34
N HIS A 69 -8.59 -0.80 7.39
CA HIS A 69 -9.24 0.50 7.51
C HIS A 69 -8.26 1.64 7.26
N HIS A 70 -8.49 2.38 6.19
CA HIS A 70 -7.66 3.48 5.72
C HIS A 70 -8.21 4.79 6.22
N TYR A 71 -7.39 5.55 6.95
CA TYR A 71 -7.68 6.90 7.40
C TYR A 71 -6.78 7.86 6.65
N CYS A 72 -7.32 8.47 5.60
CA CYS A 72 -6.56 9.16 4.57
C CYS A 72 -6.65 10.68 4.69
N SER A 73 -5.49 11.32 4.47
CA SER A 73 -5.36 12.75 4.20
C SER A 73 -4.89 12.94 2.75
N HIS A 74 -5.39 13.98 2.09
CA HIS A 74 -5.00 14.31 0.71
C HIS A 74 -3.88 15.33 0.79
N VAL A 75 -2.70 14.96 0.27
CA VAL A 75 -1.57 15.90 0.17
C VAL A 75 -1.85 16.90 -0.95
N ASN A 76 -2.40 16.41 -2.06
CA ASN A 76 -2.96 17.17 -3.18
C ASN A 76 -3.99 16.30 -3.92
N GLU A 77 -4.44 16.69 -5.11
CA GLU A 77 -5.41 15.92 -5.91
C GLU A 77 -4.88 14.57 -6.41
N ASP A 78 -3.56 14.39 -6.46
CA ASP A 78 -2.89 13.24 -7.06
C ASP A 78 -2.22 12.32 -6.03
N VAL A 79 -2.14 12.73 -4.76
CA VAL A 79 -1.38 12.03 -3.72
C VAL A 79 -2.16 12.01 -2.42
N HIS A 80 -2.49 10.80 -1.95
CA HIS A 80 -3.01 10.58 -0.61
C HIS A 80 -1.98 9.84 0.24
N GLN A 81 -2.09 10.04 1.55
CA GLN A 81 -1.37 9.28 2.55
C GLN A 81 -2.38 8.80 3.60
N CYS A 82 -2.30 7.52 3.94
CA CYS A 82 -3.26 6.86 4.80
C CYS A 82 -2.55 6.15 5.96
N LEU A 83 -3.13 6.30 7.15
CA LEU A 83 -2.86 5.39 8.27
C LEU A 83 -3.80 4.19 8.13
N VAL A 84 -3.26 2.98 8.27
CA VAL A 84 -4.03 1.75 8.12
C VAL A 84 -4.17 1.05 9.45
N TYR A 85 -5.41 0.70 9.82
CA TYR A 85 -5.77 0.02 11.05
C TYR A 85 -6.44 -1.34 10.78
N ASP A 86 -6.34 -2.26 11.74
CA ASP A 86 -6.98 -3.59 11.67
C ASP A 86 -8.50 -3.59 11.89
N SER A 87 -9.04 -2.50 12.42
CA SER A 87 -10.46 -2.26 12.65
C SER A 87 -10.73 -0.76 12.73
N ASP A 88 -12.01 -0.38 12.81
CA ASP A 88 -12.44 0.99 13.09
C ASP A 88 -12.74 1.25 14.57
N GLN A 89 -12.41 0.30 15.44
CA GLN A 89 -12.69 0.39 16.87
C GLN A 89 -11.70 1.35 17.56
N PRO A 90 -12.07 1.98 18.69
CA PRO A 90 -11.17 2.85 19.45
C PRO A 90 -9.87 2.16 19.92
N SER A 91 -9.88 0.83 19.95
CA SER A 91 -8.75 -0.02 20.33
C SER A 91 -7.98 -0.60 19.14
N ALA A 92 -8.23 -0.12 17.92
CA ALA A 92 -7.61 -0.66 16.72
C ALA A 92 -6.08 -0.49 16.76
N ARG A 93 -5.38 -1.47 16.17
CA ARG A 93 -3.92 -1.43 16.04
C ARG A 93 -3.58 -0.66 14.78
N LEU A 94 -2.60 0.24 14.87
CA LEU A 94 -1.99 0.82 13.68
C LEU A 94 -1.15 -0.29 13.03
N ILE A 95 -1.62 -0.79 11.89
CA ILE A 95 -0.99 -1.93 11.21
C ILE A 95 -0.13 -1.50 10.05
N GLY A 96 -0.35 -0.33 9.46
CA GLY A 96 0.30 0.01 8.22
C GLY A 96 0.18 1.47 7.79
N VAL A 97 0.78 1.74 6.64
CA VAL A 97 0.55 2.96 5.86
C VAL A 97 0.30 2.60 4.41
N GLU A 98 -0.48 3.44 3.75
CA GLU A 98 -0.66 3.39 2.31
C GLU A 98 -0.41 4.78 1.71
N PHE A 99 0.28 4.79 0.58
CA PHE A 99 0.34 5.95 -0.30
C PHE A 99 -0.47 5.65 -1.55
N ILE A 100 -1.35 6.57 -1.91
CA ILE A 100 -2.19 6.47 -3.09
C ILE A 100 -1.76 7.54 -4.07
N VAL A 101 -1.56 7.17 -5.34
CA VAL A 101 -1.22 8.12 -6.39
C VAL A 101 -2.14 7.99 -7.61
N SER A 102 -2.33 9.08 -8.34
CA SER A 102 -2.99 9.05 -9.65
C SER A 102 -2.21 8.22 -10.67
N GLU A 103 -2.90 7.78 -11.72
CA GLU A 103 -2.28 7.10 -12.85
C GLU A 103 -1.15 7.93 -13.48
N GLU A 104 -1.33 9.26 -13.57
CA GLU A 104 -0.32 10.19 -14.06
C GLU A 104 0.97 10.11 -13.26
N VAL A 105 0.88 10.16 -11.93
CA VAL A 105 2.05 10.07 -11.05
C VAL A 105 2.65 8.67 -11.08
N PHE A 106 1.82 7.62 -11.05
CA PHE A 106 2.27 6.24 -11.12
C PHE A 106 3.16 5.98 -12.35
N LEU A 107 2.76 6.48 -13.51
CA LEU A 107 3.52 6.31 -14.76
C LEU A 107 4.88 7.02 -14.78
N THR A 108 5.13 7.94 -13.85
CA THR A 108 6.45 8.58 -13.68
C THR A 108 7.41 7.78 -12.81
N LEU A 109 6.91 6.78 -12.08
CA LEU A 109 7.72 5.98 -11.17
C LEU A 109 8.68 5.07 -11.95
N PRO A 110 9.89 4.82 -11.42
CA PRO A 110 10.77 3.77 -11.95
C PRO A 110 10.07 2.41 -11.99
N GLU A 111 10.39 1.57 -12.97
CA GLU A 111 9.75 0.25 -13.13
C GLU A 111 9.86 -0.62 -11.87
N ALA A 112 11.00 -0.57 -11.20
CA ALA A 112 11.21 -1.29 -9.94
C ALA A 112 10.26 -0.82 -8.83
N GLU A 113 9.91 0.47 -8.81
CA GLU A 113 8.93 1.00 -7.87
C GLU A 113 7.53 0.56 -8.26
N GLN A 114 7.13 0.67 -9.53
CA GLN A 114 5.79 0.32 -10.00
C GLN A 114 5.34 -1.10 -9.60
N ARG A 115 6.28 -2.06 -9.54
CA ARG A 115 6.04 -3.45 -9.11
C ARG A 115 5.55 -3.57 -7.66
N MET A 116 5.75 -2.55 -6.84
CA MET A 116 5.27 -2.52 -5.46
C MET A 116 3.92 -1.83 -5.29
N TRP A 117 3.26 -1.44 -6.38
CA TRP A 117 1.96 -0.80 -6.33
C TRP A 117 0.91 -1.72 -6.95
N HIS A 118 -0.31 -1.63 -6.44
CA HIS A 118 -1.48 -2.31 -6.99
C HIS A 118 -2.51 -1.28 -7.48
N ALA A 119 -3.32 -1.64 -8.47
CA ALA A 119 -4.41 -0.80 -8.95
C ALA A 119 -5.65 -0.93 -8.05
N HIS A 120 -6.31 0.18 -7.74
CA HIS A 120 -7.58 0.15 -6.99
C HIS A 120 -8.80 -0.19 -7.85
N GLU A 121 -8.63 -0.34 -9.17
CA GLU A 121 -9.75 -0.49 -10.11
C GLU A 121 -10.71 -1.60 -9.67
N TYR A 122 -10.18 -2.80 -9.43
CA TYR A 122 -11.02 -3.94 -9.14
C TYR A 122 -11.70 -3.81 -7.78
N GLU A 123 -10.99 -3.40 -6.72
CA GLU A 123 -11.60 -3.25 -5.40
C GLU A 123 -12.72 -2.21 -5.38
N VAL A 124 -12.54 -1.11 -6.13
CA VAL A 124 -13.59 -0.11 -6.30
C VAL A 124 -14.76 -0.69 -7.09
N LYS A 125 -14.53 -1.29 -8.26
CA LYS A 125 -15.63 -1.77 -9.13
C LYS A 125 -16.35 -2.99 -8.57
N SER A 126 -15.67 -3.83 -7.80
CA SER A 126 -16.24 -5.01 -7.16
C SER A 126 -17.10 -4.68 -5.93
N GLY A 127 -17.01 -3.45 -5.41
CA GLY A 127 -17.69 -3.04 -4.18
C GLY A 127 -16.95 -3.39 -2.90
N LEU A 128 -15.78 -4.04 -2.99
CA LEU A 128 -14.95 -4.43 -1.84
C LEU A 128 -14.37 -3.23 -1.10
N LEU A 129 -14.05 -2.17 -1.82
CA LEU A 129 -13.65 -0.89 -1.23
C LEU A 129 -14.89 -0.01 -1.03
N PHE A 130 -15.13 0.41 0.20
CA PHE A 130 -16.28 1.26 0.55
C PHE A 130 -15.95 2.23 1.67
N MET A 131 -16.80 3.24 1.87
CA MET A 131 -16.65 4.22 2.95
C MET A 131 -17.67 3.92 4.07
N PRO A 132 -17.23 3.42 5.24
CA PRO A 132 -18.12 3.14 6.36
C PRO A 132 -18.97 4.36 6.76
N GLY A 133 -20.26 4.13 7.02
CA GLY A 133 -21.20 5.17 7.43
C GLY A 133 -21.71 6.09 6.31
N LEU A 134 -21.17 5.99 5.09
CA LEU A 134 -21.67 6.74 3.93
C LEU A 134 -22.63 5.88 3.08
N PRO A 135 -23.76 6.44 2.61
CA PRO A 135 -24.60 5.76 1.64
C PRO A 135 -23.88 5.64 0.29
N ALA A 136 -24.17 4.59 -0.47
CA ALA A 136 -23.49 4.28 -1.73
C ALA A 136 -23.49 5.45 -2.74
N ILE A 137 -24.55 6.27 -2.79
CA ILE A 137 -24.63 7.44 -3.67
C ILE A 137 -23.62 8.55 -3.28
N ALA A 138 -23.30 8.70 -2.00
CA ALA A 138 -22.41 9.75 -1.50
C ALA A 138 -20.93 9.42 -1.73
N GLU A 139 -20.57 8.12 -1.72
CA GLU A 139 -19.20 7.69 -2.01
C GLU A 139 -18.88 7.67 -3.52
N GLN A 140 -19.89 7.65 -4.41
CA GLN A 140 -19.69 7.52 -5.87
C GLN A 140 -18.67 8.51 -6.48
N PRO A 141 -18.71 9.83 -6.20
CA PRO A 141 -17.71 10.76 -6.75
C PRO A 141 -16.29 10.46 -6.27
N ILE A 142 -16.14 9.94 -5.05
CA ILE A 142 -14.84 9.55 -4.49
C ILE A 142 -14.35 8.27 -5.17
N MET A 143 -15.23 7.28 -5.34
CA MET A 143 -14.94 6.04 -6.05
C MET A 143 -14.54 6.29 -7.51
N ALA A 144 -15.19 7.25 -8.18
CA ALA A 144 -14.83 7.64 -9.54
C ALA A 144 -13.42 8.24 -9.66
N LYS A 145 -12.87 8.83 -8.59
CA LYS A 145 -11.46 9.21 -8.53
C LYS A 145 -10.58 8.01 -8.21
N LEU A 146 -10.89 7.28 -7.14
CA LEU A 146 -10.07 6.16 -6.64
C LEU A 146 -9.92 5.02 -7.65
N VAL A 147 -10.92 4.75 -8.49
CA VAL A 147 -10.86 3.67 -9.49
C VAL A 147 -9.68 3.80 -10.46
N LYS A 148 -9.11 5.01 -10.61
CA LYS A 148 -7.96 5.31 -11.49
C LYS A 148 -6.63 5.44 -10.74
N THR A 149 -6.58 5.07 -9.47
CA THR A 149 -5.42 5.29 -8.61
C THR A 149 -4.69 3.98 -8.30
N PHE A 150 -3.44 4.13 -7.84
CA PHE A 150 -2.55 3.05 -7.46
C PHE A 150 -2.14 3.20 -6.00
N GLY A 151 -2.13 2.10 -5.25
CA GLY A 151 -1.76 2.04 -3.83
C GLY A 151 -0.42 1.34 -3.61
N LYS A 152 0.45 1.90 -2.77
CA LYS A 152 1.62 1.21 -2.19
C LYS A 152 1.40 1.07 -0.69
N THR A 153 1.17 -0.17 -0.27
CA THR A 153 0.75 -0.47 1.10
C THR A 153 1.76 -1.33 1.82
N TRP A 154 2.20 -0.86 2.99
CA TRP A 154 3.09 -1.59 3.88
C TRP A 154 2.40 -1.86 5.20
N HIS A 155 2.30 -3.13 5.58
CA HIS A 155 1.88 -3.54 6.92
C HIS A 155 3.11 -3.83 7.78
N PHE A 156 3.16 -3.21 8.96
CA PHE A 156 4.17 -3.41 9.99
C PHE A 156 3.74 -4.42 11.05
N TRP A 157 2.43 -4.69 11.17
CA TRP A 157 1.89 -5.61 12.16
C TRP A 157 1.09 -6.75 11.52
N GLN A 158 1.59 -7.97 11.66
CA GLN A 158 0.94 -9.19 11.15
C GLN A 158 -0.07 -9.77 12.15
N PHE A 159 -1.14 -9.00 12.43
CA PHE A 159 -2.13 -9.37 13.46
C PHE A 159 -2.90 -10.66 13.14
N ASP A 160 -2.98 -11.06 11.86
CA ASP A 160 -3.60 -12.31 11.42
C ASP A 160 -2.89 -13.56 11.94
N ARG A 161 -1.60 -13.45 12.29
CA ARG A 161 -0.84 -14.52 12.96
C ARG A 161 -1.10 -14.61 14.47
N GLY A 162 -1.83 -13.65 15.04
CA GLY A 162 -1.99 -13.49 16.49
C GLY A 162 -0.78 -12.82 17.15
N ASP A 163 0.09 -12.15 16.38
CA ASP A 163 1.24 -11.45 16.94
C ASP A 163 0.79 -10.31 17.86
N ALA A 164 1.28 -10.32 19.10
CA ALA A 164 0.94 -9.36 20.14
C ALA A 164 1.60 -7.98 19.97
N LEU A 165 2.60 -7.88 19.09
CA LEU A 165 3.38 -6.68 18.75
C LEU A 165 3.73 -6.70 17.25
N PRO A 166 4.13 -5.56 16.65
CA PRO A 166 4.54 -5.51 15.24
C PRO A 166 5.94 -6.14 15.06
N LEU A 167 5.99 -7.47 14.96
CA LEU A 167 7.23 -8.24 14.83
C LEU A 167 7.62 -8.47 13.37
N GLY A 168 8.94 -8.48 13.11
CA GLY A 168 9.50 -8.78 11.80
C GLY A 168 9.63 -7.56 10.88
N VAL A 169 9.93 -7.82 9.61
CA VAL A 169 10.06 -6.77 8.58
C VAL A 169 8.68 -6.34 8.07
N PRO A 170 8.54 -5.07 7.60
CA PRO A 170 7.33 -4.61 6.94
C PRO A 170 6.98 -5.53 5.76
N GLN A 171 5.71 -5.84 5.60
CA GLN A 171 5.19 -6.68 4.54
C GLN A 171 4.53 -5.83 3.48
N LEU A 172 4.85 -6.09 2.21
CA LEU A 172 4.18 -5.47 1.09
C LEU A 172 2.79 -6.09 0.94
N MET A 173 1.79 -5.25 0.77
CA MET A 173 0.41 -5.67 0.61
C MET A 173 -0.10 -5.38 -0.80
N GLY A 174 -0.98 -6.25 -1.28
CA GLY A 174 -1.67 -6.09 -2.55
C GLY A 174 -3.19 -6.06 -2.39
N ALA A 175 -3.84 -5.59 -3.45
CA ALA A 175 -5.29 -5.57 -3.63
C ALA A 175 -5.75 -6.67 -4.57
N PHE A 176 -7.00 -7.09 -4.39
CA PHE A 176 -7.64 -8.05 -5.29
C PHE A 176 -7.83 -7.46 -6.69
N PHE A 177 -7.75 -8.31 -7.71
CA PHE A 177 -7.81 -7.93 -9.13
C PHE A 177 -8.74 -8.81 -9.96
N ALA A 178 -9.38 -9.82 -9.36
CA ALA A 178 -10.32 -10.72 -10.02
C ALA A 178 -11.33 -11.35 -9.04
N ASP A 179 -12.46 -11.80 -9.59
CA ASP A 179 -13.49 -12.53 -8.85
C ASP A 179 -12.95 -13.84 -8.26
N GLY A 180 -13.48 -14.23 -7.10
CA GLY A 180 -13.13 -15.50 -6.44
C GLY A 180 -11.80 -15.51 -5.66
N GLN A 181 -11.08 -14.39 -5.62
CA GLN A 181 -9.81 -14.30 -4.86
C GLN A 181 -10.01 -14.04 -3.35
N LEU A 182 -11.04 -13.27 -2.99
CA LEU A 182 -11.34 -12.98 -1.59
C LEU A 182 -11.95 -14.21 -0.92
N LYS A 183 -11.47 -14.55 0.28
CA LYS A 183 -12.01 -15.64 1.10
C LYS A 183 -13.47 -15.36 1.49
N PRO A 184 -14.28 -16.42 1.66
CA PRO A 184 -15.70 -16.29 2.01
C PRO A 184 -15.90 -15.83 3.47
N GLU A 185 -15.64 -14.56 3.73
CA GLU A 185 -15.90 -13.89 5.02
C GLU A 185 -16.83 -12.67 4.86
N LEU A 186 -17.22 -12.38 3.61
CA LEU A 186 -18.02 -11.24 3.18
C LEU A 186 -19.29 -10.96 4.00
N PRO A 187 -20.12 -11.96 4.37
CA PRO A 187 -21.36 -11.69 5.09
C PRO A 187 -21.15 -10.97 6.42
N ARG A 188 -19.98 -11.16 7.07
CA ARG A 188 -19.68 -10.51 8.36
C ARG A 188 -19.43 -9.01 8.21
N VAL A 189 -18.78 -8.59 7.12
CA VAL A 189 -18.46 -7.18 6.87
C VAL A 189 -19.70 -6.44 6.39
N GLU A 190 -20.44 -7.02 5.44
CA GLU A 190 -21.71 -6.47 4.96
C GLU A 190 -22.70 -6.25 6.11
N GLN A 191 -22.84 -7.24 7.00
CA GLN A 191 -23.70 -7.13 8.18
C GLN A 191 -23.19 -6.08 9.19
N ARG A 192 -21.88 -6.02 9.44
CA ARG A 192 -21.28 -5.09 10.42
C ARG A 192 -21.51 -3.64 10.02
N TYR A 193 -21.42 -3.34 8.73
CA TYR A 193 -21.51 -1.97 8.21
C TYR A 193 -22.85 -1.62 7.56
N GLY A 194 -23.77 -2.59 7.43
CA GLY A 194 -25.03 -2.37 6.71
C GLY A 194 -24.80 -2.03 5.23
N VAL A 195 -23.77 -2.64 4.63
CA VAL A 195 -23.37 -2.38 3.24
C VAL A 195 -23.68 -3.60 2.37
N GLN A 196 -24.10 -3.35 1.13
CA GLN A 196 -24.27 -4.38 0.11
C GLN A 196 -23.22 -4.14 -0.97
N MET A 197 -22.24 -5.04 -1.10
CA MET A 197 -21.13 -4.94 -2.05
C MET A 197 -21.61 -5.21 -3.47
N GLU A 198 -22.52 -6.16 -3.66
CA GLU A 198 -23.10 -6.45 -4.97
C GLU A 198 -23.93 -5.27 -5.53
N GLU A 199 -24.60 -4.52 -4.65
CA GLU A 199 -25.29 -3.28 -5.04
C GLU A 199 -24.27 -2.21 -5.48
N ARG A 200 -23.20 -2.02 -4.70
CA ARG A 200 -22.10 -1.12 -5.07
C ARG A 200 -21.45 -1.51 -6.39
N ARG A 201 -21.21 -2.81 -6.62
CA ARG A 201 -20.71 -3.34 -7.89
C ARG A 201 -21.58 -2.88 -9.06
N LYS A 202 -22.89 -3.08 -8.95
CA LYS A 202 -23.85 -2.66 -10.00
C LYS A 202 -23.82 -1.14 -10.22
N MET A 203 -23.82 -0.36 -9.14
CA MET A 203 -23.77 1.11 -9.24
C MET A 203 -22.45 1.63 -9.83
N ARG A 204 -21.37 0.86 -9.75
CA ARG A 204 -20.02 1.24 -10.19
C ARG A 204 -19.61 0.57 -11.51
N ALA A 205 -20.54 -0.15 -12.17
CA ALA A 205 -20.25 -0.90 -13.40
C ALA A 205 -19.73 0.00 -14.54
N ASP A 206 -20.19 1.25 -14.61
CA ASP A 206 -19.81 2.22 -15.63
C ASP A 206 -18.51 2.99 -15.31
N LEU A 207 -17.91 2.77 -14.12
CA LEU A 207 -16.64 3.40 -13.78
C LEU A 207 -15.52 2.85 -14.67
N LYS A 208 -14.73 3.77 -15.22
CA LYS A 208 -13.55 3.47 -16.04
C LYS A 208 -12.30 3.51 -15.16
N GLY A 209 -11.56 2.41 -15.13
CA GLY A 209 -10.26 2.33 -14.47
C GLY A 209 -9.16 3.10 -15.20
N PRO A 210 -7.89 2.81 -14.86
CA PRO A 210 -6.71 3.37 -15.53
C PRO A 210 -6.74 3.08 -17.04
N GLU A 211 -6.31 4.04 -17.86
CA GLU A 211 -6.39 3.95 -19.33
C GLU A 211 -5.07 3.50 -19.97
N ARG A 212 -3.95 3.69 -19.27
CA ARG A 212 -2.58 3.54 -19.78
C ARG A 212 -1.74 2.58 -18.95
N ALA A 213 -1.98 2.50 -17.66
CA ALA A 213 -1.22 1.71 -16.72
C ALA A 213 -1.92 0.36 -16.45
N VAL A 214 -1.20 -0.73 -16.70
CA VAL A 214 -1.59 -2.08 -16.29
C VAL A 214 -0.90 -2.43 -14.98
N ASP A 215 -1.61 -3.07 -14.06
CA ASP A 215 -1.10 -3.44 -12.73
C ASP A 215 0.06 -4.45 -12.82
N GLN A 216 1.28 -3.98 -12.56
CA GLN A 216 2.49 -4.80 -12.64
C GLN A 216 2.51 -5.90 -11.57
N LEU A 217 2.03 -5.62 -10.36
CA LEU A 217 2.01 -6.59 -9.27
C LEU A 217 0.99 -7.70 -9.56
N ALA A 218 -0.20 -7.35 -10.04
CA ALA A 218 -1.19 -8.34 -10.46
C ALA A 218 -0.65 -9.24 -11.59
N GLU A 219 0.07 -8.67 -12.57
CA GLU A 219 0.70 -9.44 -13.64
C GLU A 219 1.85 -10.33 -13.14
N GLN A 220 2.63 -9.89 -12.15
CA GLN A 220 3.64 -10.73 -11.49
C GLN A 220 2.99 -11.92 -10.79
N ILE A 221 1.94 -11.68 -10.03
CA ILE A 221 1.19 -12.70 -9.28
C ILE A 221 0.56 -13.72 -10.22
N LYS A 222 -0.04 -13.29 -11.34
CA LYS A 222 -0.59 -14.20 -12.36
C LYS A 222 0.47 -15.15 -12.95
N ARG A 223 1.75 -14.75 -12.95
CA ARG A 223 2.88 -15.59 -13.37
C ARG A 223 3.43 -16.48 -12.25
N GLY A 224 2.81 -16.47 -11.08
CA GLY A 224 3.24 -17.23 -9.91
C GLY A 224 4.38 -16.59 -9.11
N MET A 225 4.59 -15.28 -9.25
CA MET A 225 5.64 -14.55 -8.55
C MET A 225 5.05 -13.65 -7.47
N GLY A 226 5.62 -13.71 -6.25
CA GLY A 226 5.33 -12.79 -5.15
C GLY A 226 6.52 -11.88 -4.84
N LEU A 227 6.29 -10.87 -4.01
CA LEU A 227 7.33 -9.99 -3.48
C LEU A 227 7.44 -10.15 -1.97
N GLU A 228 8.64 -10.41 -1.49
CA GLU A 228 8.98 -10.54 -0.08
C GLU A 228 10.07 -9.54 0.30
N THR A 229 9.99 -9.03 1.53
CA THR A 229 11.01 -8.14 2.09
C THR A 229 12.09 -8.93 2.82
N GLU A 230 13.34 -8.51 2.63
CA GLU A 230 14.49 -9.10 3.31
C GLU A 230 15.19 -8.04 4.18
N LEU A 231 15.47 -8.37 5.43
CA LEU A 231 16.35 -7.58 6.28
C LEU A 231 17.79 -8.03 6.08
N LYS A 232 18.68 -7.08 5.81
CA LYS A 232 20.10 -7.35 5.65
C LYS A 232 20.93 -6.36 6.45
N GLU A 233 21.94 -6.87 7.17
CA GLU A 233 22.95 -6.03 7.79
C GLU A 233 23.80 -5.33 6.73
N CYS A 234 24.04 -4.03 6.93
CA CYS A 234 24.90 -3.24 6.06
C CYS A 234 25.92 -2.45 6.88
N ALA A 235 27.07 -2.17 6.26
CA ALA A 235 28.09 -1.33 6.88
C ALA A 235 27.52 0.07 7.11
N LEU A 236 27.65 0.58 8.35
CA LEU A 236 27.31 1.96 8.66
C LEU A 236 28.42 2.87 8.14
N PRO A 237 28.15 3.77 7.18
CA PRO A 237 29.18 4.67 6.66
C PRO A 237 29.82 5.48 7.79
N GLY A 238 31.15 5.53 7.82
CA GLY A 238 31.91 6.26 8.83
C GLY A 238 32.06 5.57 10.18
N LYS A 239 31.55 4.33 10.34
CA LYS A 239 31.91 3.46 11.45
C LYS A 239 32.82 2.34 10.93
N GLU A 240 33.98 2.15 11.56
CA GLU A 240 34.72 0.91 11.39
C GLU A 240 33.84 -0.20 11.97
N GLY A 241 33.25 -1.00 11.06
CA GLY A 241 32.56 -2.22 11.46
C GLY A 241 33.53 -3.20 12.08
N PRO A 242 33.05 -4.24 12.79
CA PRO A 242 33.93 -5.34 13.17
C PRO A 242 34.61 -5.84 11.91
N GLY A 243 35.94 -5.73 11.85
CA GLY A 243 36.71 -6.02 10.65
C GLY A 243 36.34 -7.40 10.12
N VAL A 244 35.59 -7.44 9.02
CA VAL A 244 35.34 -8.69 8.30
C VAL A 244 36.69 -9.03 7.67
N GLY A 245 37.42 -9.91 8.35
CA GLY A 245 38.66 -10.50 7.87
C GLY A 245 38.48 -10.99 6.44
N GLY A 246 39.44 -10.63 5.58
CA GLY A 246 39.24 -10.54 4.15
C GLY A 246 38.90 -11.84 3.43
N VAL A 247 38.20 -11.69 2.31
CA VAL A 247 38.67 -12.24 1.04
C VAL A 247 38.52 -11.13 0.01
N GLY A 248 39.64 -10.70 -0.55
CA GLY A 248 39.67 -9.67 -1.57
C GLY A 248 38.96 -10.12 -2.84
N VAL A 249 38.13 -9.24 -3.39
CA VAL A 249 37.90 -9.18 -4.83
C VAL A 249 38.15 -7.73 -5.23
N ALA A 250 39.33 -7.50 -5.80
CA ALA A 250 39.72 -6.24 -6.40
C ALA A 250 39.10 -6.11 -7.81
N GLY A 251 38.71 -4.89 -8.18
CA GLY A 251 38.32 -4.48 -9.53
C GLY A 251 36.80 -4.47 -9.73
N MET A 252 36.14 -3.40 -10.18
CA MET A 252 36.60 -2.31 -11.02
C MET A 252 35.70 -1.08 -10.78
N ALA A 253 36.29 0.00 -10.27
CA ALA A 253 35.68 1.33 -10.32
C ALA A 253 36.23 2.05 -11.55
N ALA A 254 35.38 2.35 -12.52
CA ALA A 254 35.67 3.33 -13.57
C ALA A 254 34.58 4.40 -13.52
N ALA A 255 34.92 5.51 -12.86
CA ALA A 255 34.12 6.72 -12.87
C ALA A 255 34.24 7.40 -14.24
N GLY A 256 33.09 7.79 -14.79
CA GLY A 256 33.03 8.65 -15.96
C GLY A 256 33.53 10.06 -15.64
N LYS A 257 34.43 10.56 -16.50
CA LYS A 257 34.64 11.98 -16.78
C LYS A 257 35.15 12.08 -18.21
N GLU A 258 34.31 12.50 -19.14
CA GLU A 258 34.79 13.10 -20.39
C GLU A 258 34.55 14.60 -20.34
N HIS A 259 35.66 15.30 -20.52
CA HIS A 259 35.78 16.75 -20.54
C HIS A 259 35.76 17.20 -22.00
N VAL A 260 34.99 18.24 -22.27
CA VAL A 260 34.98 19.00 -23.52
C VAL A 260 36.38 19.58 -23.78
N GLY A 261 36.90 19.40 -25.00
CA GLY A 261 38.14 20.00 -25.48
C GLY A 261 38.23 19.99 -27.01
N GLN A 262 38.03 21.16 -27.60
CA GLN A 262 38.04 21.48 -29.04
C GLN A 262 39.47 21.54 -29.61
N VAL A 263 39.57 21.61 -30.96
CA VAL A 263 40.71 21.95 -31.87
C VAL A 263 41.08 20.72 -32.75
N GLY A 264 41.22 20.75 -34.08
CA GLY A 264 41.20 21.79 -35.11
C GLY A 264 41.83 21.25 -36.41
N ARG A 265 41.04 21.27 -37.50
CA ARG A 265 41.33 21.39 -38.95
C ARG A 265 42.74 21.07 -39.54
N LYS A 266 42.76 20.26 -40.63
CA LYS A 266 43.60 20.34 -41.87
C LYS A 266 43.06 19.32 -42.89
N THR A 267 42.23 19.66 -43.89
CA THR A 267 42.49 20.08 -45.29
C THR A 267 43.57 19.33 -46.09
N THR A 268 43.13 18.51 -47.05
CA THR A 268 43.61 18.31 -48.45
C THR A 268 42.54 17.43 -49.13
N GLY A 269 41.89 17.66 -50.28
CA GLY A 269 42.13 18.56 -51.41
C GLY A 269 42.48 17.73 -52.65
N SER A 270 41.48 17.30 -53.44
CA SER A 270 41.54 17.14 -54.92
C SER A 270 40.25 16.54 -55.50
N ASP A 271 39.46 17.39 -56.15
CA ASP A 271 38.51 17.06 -57.22
C ASP A 271 39.30 17.07 -58.55
N PRO A 272 38.89 16.34 -59.60
CA PRO A 272 38.22 17.08 -60.68
C PRO A 272 37.15 16.30 -61.48
N THR A 273 36.07 17.03 -61.82
CA THR A 273 35.36 17.09 -63.14
C THR A 273 34.63 15.82 -63.63
N ALA A 274 33.54 15.85 -64.39
CA ALA A 274 32.52 16.81 -64.81
C ALA A 274 31.46 16.00 -65.61
N ARG A 275 30.21 16.48 -65.61
CA ARG A 275 29.11 16.33 -66.61
C ARG A 275 29.27 15.28 -67.73
N ILE A 276 28.20 14.51 -68.04
CA ILE A 276 27.40 14.59 -69.30
C ILE A 276 25.98 14.04 -69.01
N GLY A 277 24.94 14.70 -69.55
CA GLY A 277 23.57 14.21 -69.56
C GLY A 277 23.23 13.32 -70.76
N GLY A 278 22.11 12.60 -70.65
CA GLY A 278 21.50 11.75 -71.67
C GLY A 278 20.34 11.00 -71.05
#